data_AF-A0A957UUX1-F1
#
_entry.id   AF-A0A957UUX1-F1
#
_cell.length_a   1.000
_cell.length_b   1.000
_cell.length_c   1.000
_cell.angle_alpha   90.00
_cell.angle_beta   90.00
_cell.angle_gamma   90.00
#
_symmetry.space_group_name_H-M   'P 1'
#
loop_
_entity.id
_entity.type
_entity.pdbx_description
1 polymer ?
#
loop_
_entity_poly.entity_id
_entity_poly.type
_entity_poly.pdbx_seq_one_letter_code
_entity_poly.pdbx_strand_id
1 'polypeptide(L)' 'MGAIWDLAKREGKSIILISSDMPEVINVARRILVFKDFRIVGEVENNGAGGAPVRGYDEVSQEIGRYLA' A
#
# COMPACT_ATOMS: atom_id res chain seq x y z
N MET A 1 7.93 8.17 -11.48
CA MET A 1 7.64 6.74 -11.21
C MET A 1 8.80 5.78 -11.51
N GLY A 2 9.62 5.96 -12.56
CA GLY A 2 10.62 4.94 -12.99
C GLY A 2 11.69 4.54 -11.96
N ALA A 3 12.21 5.50 -11.19
CA ALA A 3 13.31 5.23 -10.24
C ALA A 3 12.93 4.28 -9.10
N ILE A 4 11.72 4.40 -8.54
CA ILE A 4 11.24 3.49 -7.47
C ILE A 4 11.04 2.07 -8.01
N TRP A 5 10.52 1.94 -9.23
CA TRP A 5 10.33 0.63 -9.84
C TRP A 5 11.64 -0.07 -10.18
N ASP A 6 12.67 0.69 -10.59
CA ASP A 6 14.00 0.13 -10.81
C ASP A 6 14.62 -0.39 -9.51
N LEU A 7 14.53 0.39 -8.43
CA LEU A 7 14.99 -0.06 -7.10
C LEU A 7 14.26 -1.32 -6.63
N ALA A 8 12.94 -1.38 -6.81
CA ALA A 8 12.14 -2.54 -6.39
C ALA A 8 12.37 -3.77 -7.27
N LYS A 9 12.29 -3.63 -8.60
CA LYS A 9 12.29 -4.76 -9.54
C LYS A 9 13.67 -5.19 -9.99
N ARG A 10 14.59 -4.24 -10.25
CA ARG A 10 15.92 -4.55 -10.79
C ARG A 10 16.92 -4.81 -9.67
N GLU A 11 16.85 -4.04 -8.60
CA GLU A 11 17.79 -4.16 -7.47
C GLU A 11 17.26 -5.01 -6.32
N GLY A 12 15.98 -5.44 -6.39
CA GLY A 12 15.37 -6.30 -5.38
C GLY A 12 15.25 -5.66 -3.99
N LYS A 13 15.22 -4.33 -3.93
CA LYS A 13 15.20 -3.60 -2.65
C LYS A 13 13.79 -3.50 -2.09
N SER A 14 13.67 -3.61 -0.77
CA SER A 14 12.45 -3.20 -0.06
C SER A 14 12.38 -1.68 0.04
N ILE A 15 11.21 -1.11 -0.22
CA ILE A 15 10.96 0.33 -0.22
C ILE A 15 9.83 0.62 0.76
N ILE A 16 10.04 1.63 1.61
CA ILE A 16 8.98 2.22 2.42
C ILE A 16 8.52 3.49 1.68
N LEU A 17 7.27 3.47 1.22
CA LEU A 17 6.61 4.62 0.63
C LEU A 17 5.74 5.30 1.69
N ILE A 18 5.90 6.61 1.86
CA ILE A 18 5.01 7.44 2.67
C ILE A 18 4.33 8.40 1.72
N SER A 19 3.02 8.26 1.56
CA SER A 19 2.19 9.11 0.69
C SER A 19 0.81 9.30 1.30
N SER A 20 0.22 10.46 1.07
CA SER A 20 -1.18 10.77 1.39
C SER A 20 -2.11 10.58 0.19
N ASP A 21 -1.58 10.27 -0.99
CA ASP A 21 -2.34 10.00 -2.21
C ASP A 21 -2.79 8.53 -2.21
N MET A 22 -4.09 8.31 -1.98
CA MET A 22 -4.66 6.95 -1.90
C MET A 22 -4.49 6.15 -3.19
N PRO A 23 -4.81 6.69 -4.38
CA PRO A 23 -4.50 6.02 -5.64
C PRO A 23 -3.03 5.57 -5.76
N GLU A 24 -2.06 6.39 -5.36
CA GLU A 24 -0.64 6.03 -5.44
C GLU A 24 -0.30 4.86 -4.49
N VAL A 25 -0.71 4.95 -3.23
CA VAL A 25 -0.45 3.91 -2.22
C VAL A 25 -1.04 2.58 -2.67
N ILE A 26 -2.30 2.57 -3.15
CA ILE A 26 -2.99 1.36 -3.58
C ILE A 26 -2.36 0.76 -4.85
N ASN A 27 -1.78 1.56 -5.73
CA ASN A 27 -1.13 1.03 -6.93
C ASN A 27 0.26 0.43 -6.69
N VAL A 28 1.00 0.94 -5.69
CA VAL A 28 2.41 0.57 -5.49
C VAL A 28 2.61 -0.38 -4.30
N ALA A 29 1.82 -0.22 -3.23
CA ALA A 29 2.07 -0.92 -1.99
C ALA A 29 1.57 -2.37 -2.04
N ARG A 30 2.42 -3.29 -1.60
CA ARG A 30 2.04 -4.68 -1.34
C ARG A 30 1.27 -4.83 -0.01
N ARG A 31 1.73 -4.05 0.98
CA ARG A 31 1.27 -4.01 2.36
C ARG A 31 1.13 -2.54 2.75
N ILE A 32 0.00 -2.17 3.34
CA ILE A 32 -0.31 -0.80 3.73
C ILE A 32 -0.48 -0.78 5.25
N LEU A 33 0.29 0.06 5.94
CA LEU A 33 0.13 0.32 7.36
C LEU A 33 -0.64 1.63 7.53
N VAL A 34 -1.73 1.61 8.30
CA VAL A 34 -2.55 2.80 8.54
C VAL A 34 -2.05 3.47 9.81
N PHE A 35 -1.67 4.74 9.70
CA PHE A 35 -1.14 5.54 10.80
C PHE A 35 -2.17 6.60 11.22
N LYS A 36 -2.49 6.65 12.52
CA LYS A 36 -3.40 7.64 13.12
C LYS A 36 -2.95 7.88 14.56
N ASP A 37 -3.01 9.14 15.01
CA ASP A 37 -2.68 9.54 16.39
C ASP A 37 -1.34 8.99 16.90
N PHE A 38 -0.29 9.15 16.09
CA PHE A 38 1.08 8.70 16.38
C PHE A 38 1.24 7.18 16.55
N ARG A 39 0.28 6.38 16.06
CA ARG A 39 0.31 4.91 16.16
C ARG A 39 -0.11 4.25 14.86
N ILE A 40 0.37 3.03 14.64
CA ILE A 40 -0.17 2.14 13.62
C ILE A 40 -1.48 1.59 14.17
N VAL A 41 -2.57 1.85 13.48
CA VAL A 41 -3.94 1.46 13.88
C VAL A 41 -4.50 0.32 13.04
N GLY A 42 -3.85 0.00 11.92
CA GLY A 42 -4.30 -1.03 11.01
C GLY A 42 -3.23 -1.48 10.04
N GLU A 43 -3.48 -2.64 9.44
CA GLU A 43 -2.68 -3.22 8.37
C GLU A 43 -3.62 -3.79 7.31
N VAL A 44 -3.38 -3.38 6.06
CA VAL A 44 -4.16 -3.81 4.90
C VAL A 44 -3.23 -4.54 3.94
N GLU A 45 -3.57 -5.78 3.61
CA GLU A 45 -2.89 -6.56 2.58
C GLU A 45 -3.48 -6.21 1.21
N ASN A 46 -2.71 -5.51 0.37
CA ASN A 46 -3.23 -4.94 -0.85
C ASN A 46 -3.01 -5.82 -2.08
N ASN A 47 -1.93 -6.61 -2.10
CA ASN A 47 -1.73 -7.65 -3.10
C ASN A 47 -0.75 -8.72 -2.60
N GLY A 48 -1.30 -9.90 -2.35
CA GLY A 48 -0.56 -11.09 -1.94
C GLY A 48 0.39 -11.56 -3.04
N ALA A 49 1.49 -12.19 -2.63
CA ALA A 49 2.36 -12.88 -3.59
C ALA A 49 1.58 -14.10 -4.07
N GLY A 50 1.76 -14.50 -5.33
CA GLY A 50 1.17 -15.76 -5.82
C GLY A 50 -0.13 -15.63 -6.61
N GLY A 51 -0.41 -14.49 -7.24
CA GLY A 51 -1.46 -14.38 -8.26
C GLY A 51 -2.89 -14.15 -7.74
N ALA A 52 -3.03 -13.64 -6.50
CA ALA A 52 -4.31 -13.13 -6.02
C ALA A 52 -4.82 -11.99 -6.95
N PRO A 53 -6.15 -11.84 -7.12
CA PRO A 53 -6.70 -10.75 -7.91
C PRO A 53 -6.28 -9.40 -7.36
N VAL A 54 -5.93 -8.48 -8.25
CA VAL A 54 -5.67 -7.08 -7.89
C VAL A 54 -6.92 -6.52 -7.23
N ARG A 55 -6.80 -6.08 -5.97
CA ARG A 55 -7.90 -5.45 -5.24
C ARG A 55 -8.22 -4.08 -5.84
N GLY A 56 -9.51 -3.74 -5.88
CA GLY A 56 -9.98 -2.48 -6.43
C GLY A 56 -9.75 -1.30 -5.49
N TYR A 57 -9.70 -0.08 -6.03
CA TYR A 57 -9.56 1.15 -5.25
C TYR A 57 -10.66 1.29 -4.18
N ASP A 58 -11.92 1.07 -4.55
CA ASP A 58 -13.06 1.26 -3.65
C ASP A 58 -13.02 0.29 -2.46
N GLU A 59 -12.63 -0.96 -2.71
CA GLU A 59 -12.47 -1.98 -1.68
C GLU A 59 -11.38 -1.58 -0.68
N VAL A 60 -10.19 -1.24 -1.19
CA VAL A 60 -9.03 -0.94 -0.35
C VAL A 60 -9.22 0.36 0.42
N SER A 61 -9.77 1.40 -0.22
CA SER A 61 -10.02 2.70 0.41
C SER A 61 -11.07 2.61 1.51
N GLN A 62 -12.12 1.80 1.33
CA GLN A 62 -13.11 1.55 2.38
C GLN A 62 -12.48 0.80 3.57
N GLU A 63 -11.63 -0.19 3.33
CA GLU A 63 -10.95 -0.93 4.40
C GLU A 63 -10.01 -0.03 5.20
N ILE A 64 -9.19 0.80 4.53
CA ILE A 64 -8.37 1.82 5.18
C ILE A 64 -9.24 2.78 5.99
N GLY A 65 -10.35 3.23 5.41
CA GLY A 65 -11.31 4.15 6.05
C GLY A 65 -11.86 3.62 7.37
N ARG A 66 -12.03 2.29 7.53
CA ARG A 66 -12.48 1.67 8.80
C ARG A 66 -11.50 1.87 9.94
N TYR A 67 -10.21 2.02 9.66
CA TYR A 67 -9.19 2.31 10.67
C TYR A 67 -9.08 3.81 11.01
N LEU A 68 -9.60 4.67 10.13
CA LEU A 68 -9.55 6.12 10.28
C LEU A 68 -10.81 6.73 10.87
N ALA A 69 -11.92 5.99 10.88
CA ALA A 69 -13.11 6.31 11.68
C ALA A 69 -12.76 6.42 13.18
#